data_AF-A0AAW7TA39-F1
#
_entry.id   AF-A0AAW7TA39-F1
#
_cell.length_a   1.000
_cell.length_b   1.000
_cell.length_c   1.000
_cell.angle_alpha   90.00
_cell.angle_beta   90.00
_cell.angle_gamma   90.00
#
_symmetry.space_group_name_H-M   'P 1'
#
loop_
_entity.id
_entity.type
_entity.pdbx_description
1 polymer ?
#
loop_
_entity_poly.entity_id
_entity_poly.type
_entity_poly.pdbx_seq_one_letter_code
_entity_poly.pdbx_strand_id
1 'polypeptide(L)'
;MRNEKGFTLIEMLIVLMVITILILITIPNVTKHNSMINNKGCSAFLKMVQSQVKAYEMEHGTIPTVQQLVDGKYIESNRCPNGKEIVITSEGDVLESE
;
A
#
# COMPACT_ATOMS: atom_id res chain seq x y z
N MET A 1 21.46 -5.74 55.02
CA MET A 1 20.16 -6.09 54.40
C MET A 1 19.93 -5.10 53.25
N ARG A 2 19.93 -5.56 51.99
CA ARG A 2 19.76 -4.68 50.82
C ARG A 2 18.31 -4.21 50.80
N ASN A 3 18.12 -2.90 50.88
CA ASN A 3 16.82 -2.25 50.82
C ASN A 3 16.42 -2.13 49.34
N GLU A 4 15.97 -3.23 48.74
CA GLU A 4 15.44 -3.26 47.38
C GLU A 4 14.03 -2.63 47.42
N LYS A 5 13.96 -1.29 47.32
CA LYS A 5 12.69 -0.59 47.13
C LYS A 5 12.14 -0.98 45.75
N GLY A 6 11.26 -1.98 45.72
CA GLY A 6 10.57 -2.41 44.52
C GLY A 6 9.61 -1.33 44.00
N PHE A 7 9.42 -1.32 42.68
CA PHE A 7 8.41 -0.51 41.99
C PHE A 7 7.06 -0.58 42.70
N THR A 8 6.46 0.58 42.94
CA THR A 8 5.12 0.67 43.51
C THR A 8 4.06 0.42 42.44
N LEU A 9 2.87 -0.04 42.85
CA LEU A 9 1.72 -0.16 41.94
C LEU A 9 1.38 1.18 41.28
N ILE A 10 1.57 2.29 42.00
CA ILE A 10 1.32 3.64 41.49
C ILE A 10 2.27 3.99 40.34
N GLU A 11 3.56 3.65 40.45
CA GLU A 11 4.52 3.87 39.35
C GLU A 11 4.13 3.08 38.10
N MET A 12 3.70 1.82 38.26
CA MET A 12 3.24 1.01 37.13
C MET A 12 1.98 1.60 36.47
N LEU A 13 1.05 2.17 37.25
CA LEU A 13 -0.14 2.85 36.71
C LEU A 13 0.21 4.09 35.88
N ILE A 14 1.16 4.91 36.36
CA ILE A 14 1.62 6.10 35.63
C ILE A 14 2.32 5.68 34.33
N VAL A 15 3.14 4.63 34.36
CA VAL A 15 3.81 4.11 33.15
C VAL A 15 2.79 3.63 32.11
N LEU A 16 1.78 2.86 32.51
CA LEU A 16 0.74 2.39 31.60
C LEU A 16 -0.10 3.54 31.02
N MET A 17 -0.38 4.57 31.82
CA MET A 17 -1.07 5.79 31.36
C MET A 17 -0.27 6.48 30.26
N VAL A 18 1.05 6.68 30.44
CA VAL A 18 1.90 7.32 29.43
C VAL A 18 1.99 6.47 28.17
N ILE A 19 2.21 5.16 28.28
CA ILE A 19 2.27 4.24 27.12
C ILE A 19 0.98 4.28 26.30
N THR A 20 -0.18 4.33 26.97
CA THR A 20 -1.49 4.37 26.30
C THR A 20 -1.64 5.64 25.45
N ILE A 21 -1.26 6.81 26.00
CA ILE A 21 -1.29 8.08 25.26
C ILE A 21 -0.35 8.03 24.05
N LEU A 22 0.85 7.49 24.22
CA LEU A 22 1.81 7.35 23.11
C LEU A 22 1.24 6.46 21.99
N ILE A 23 0.66 5.31 22.32
CA ILE A 23 0.05 4.39 21.34
C ILE A 23 -1.09 5.09 20.57
N LEU A 24 -1.94 5.84 21.26
CA LEU A 24 -3.05 6.57 20.63
C LEU A 24 -2.56 7.62 19.61
N ILE A 25 -1.41 8.24 19.84
CA ILE A 25 -0.82 9.20 18.91
C ILE A 25 -0.07 8.48 17.77
N THR A 26 0.65 7.40 18.08
CA THR A 26 1.48 6.67 17.12
C THR A 26 0.68 5.91 16.07
N ILE A 27 -0.38 5.17 16.47
CA ILE A 27 -1.19 4.36 15.54
C ILE A 27 -1.75 5.19 14.36
N PRO A 28 -2.50 6.29 14.58
CA PRO A 28 -3.09 7.03 13.46
C PRO A 28 -2.03 7.62 12.53
N ASN A 29 -0.88 8.02 13.08
CA ASN A 29 0.21 8.55 12.28
C ASN A 29 0.83 7.47 11.37
N VAL A 30 1.10 6.27 11.92
CA VAL A 30 1.64 5.13 11.16
C VAL A 30 0.66 4.67 10.08
N THR A 31 -0.63 4.52 10.40
CA THR A 31 -1.65 4.12 9.42
C THR A 31 -1.76 5.12 8.27
N LYS A 32 -1.71 6.43 8.55
CA LYS A 32 -1.75 7.48 7.52
C LYS A 32 -0.52 7.44 6.61
N HIS A 33 0.67 7.17 7.16
CA HIS A 33 1.87 7.01 6.35
C HIS A 33 1.81 5.75 5.47
N ASN A 34 1.30 4.63 5.99
CA ASN A 34 1.14 3.40 5.23
C ASN A 34 0.15 3.57 4.06
N SER A 35 -1.02 4.18 4.29
CA SER A 35 -1.99 4.42 3.22
C SER A 35 -1.46 5.38 2.14
N MET A 36 -0.72 6.42 2.55
CA MET A 36 -0.05 7.32 1.60
C MET A 36 0.99 6.59 0.74
N ILE A 37 1.78 5.70 1.35
CA ILE A 37 2.77 4.89 0.63
C ILE A 37 2.08 3.96 -0.36
N ASN A 38 1.01 3.29 0.06
CA ASN A 38 0.27 2.36 -0.81
C ASN A 38 -0.37 3.09 -2.00
N ASN A 39 -0.93 4.28 -1.80
CA ASN A 39 -1.48 5.10 -2.89
C ASN A 39 -0.39 5.61 -3.84
N LYS A 40 0.75 6.05 -3.30
CA LYS A 40 1.90 6.42 -4.16
C LYS A 40 2.43 5.22 -4.93
N GLY A 41 2.53 4.06 -4.27
CA GLY A 41 2.90 2.80 -4.90
C GLY A 41 1.94 2.42 -6.02
N CYS A 42 0.63 2.55 -5.82
CA CYS A 42 -0.36 2.33 -6.87
C CYS A 42 -0.18 3.32 -8.03
N SER A 43 0.04 4.61 -7.76
CA SER A 43 0.27 5.59 -8.82
C SER A 43 1.50 5.28 -9.68
N ALA A 44 2.57 4.74 -9.07
CA ALA A 44 3.75 4.27 -9.79
C ALA A 44 3.47 2.98 -10.57
N PHE A 45 2.72 2.06 -9.96
CA PHE A 45 2.28 0.82 -10.60
C PHE A 45 1.43 1.11 -11.84
N LEU A 46 0.43 2.00 -11.76
CA LEU A 46 -0.39 2.41 -12.91
C LEU A 46 0.47 2.94 -14.07
N LYS A 47 1.48 3.78 -13.78
CA LYS A 47 2.41 4.28 -14.81
C LYS A 47 3.28 3.19 -15.43
N MET A 48 3.72 2.22 -14.62
CA MET A 48 4.45 1.07 -15.10
C MET A 48 3.57 0.25 -16.05
N VAL A 49 2.35 -0.09 -15.63
CA VAL A 49 1.40 -0.85 -16.44
C VAL A 49 1.02 -0.09 -17.71
N GLN A 50 0.83 1.24 -17.65
CA GLN A 50 0.60 2.07 -18.85
C GLN A 50 1.73 1.90 -19.87
N SER A 51 2.98 1.86 -19.41
CA SER A 51 4.13 1.62 -20.29
C SER A 51 4.08 0.23 -20.91
N GLN A 52 3.62 -0.78 -20.16
CA GLN A 52 3.46 -2.15 -20.65
C GLN A 52 2.30 -2.30 -21.65
N VAL A 53 1.18 -1.62 -21.41
CA VAL A 53 0.05 -1.52 -22.36
C VAL A 53 0.54 -0.97 -23.69
N LYS A 54 1.30 0.13 -23.66
CA LYS A 54 1.89 0.72 -24.86
C LYS A 54 2.89 -0.22 -25.54
N ALA A 55 3.70 -0.94 -24.77
CA ALA A 55 4.63 -1.93 -25.32
C ALA A 55 3.88 -3.04 -26.08
N TYR A 56 2.82 -3.58 -25.48
CA TYR A 56 1.97 -4.58 -26.13
C TYR A 56 1.29 -4.02 -27.39
N GLU A 57 0.76 -2.81 -27.33
CA GLU A 57 0.12 -2.14 -28.47
C GLU A 57 1.10 -1.96 -29.63
N MET A 58 2.36 -1.61 -29.36
CA MET A 58 3.41 -1.51 -30.39
C MET A 58 3.75 -2.86 -31.02
N GLU A 59 3.65 -3.96 -30.28
CA GLU A 59 4.01 -5.29 -30.76
C GLU A 59 2.85 -5.98 -31.50
N HIS A 60 1.61 -5.81 -31.02
CA HIS A 60 0.43 -6.54 -31.50
C HIS A 60 -0.59 -5.64 -32.23
N GLY A 61 -0.39 -4.31 -32.25
CA GLY A 61 -1.29 -3.36 -32.89
C GLY A 61 -2.68 -3.25 -32.25
N THR A 62 -2.86 -3.77 -31.04
CA THR A 62 -4.14 -3.79 -30.33
C THR A 62 -3.95 -3.43 -28.86
N ILE A 63 -4.95 -2.79 -28.27
CA ILE A 63 -4.96 -2.47 -26.84
C ILE A 63 -5.23 -3.77 -26.06
N PRO A 64 -4.32 -4.19 -25.16
CA PRO A 64 -4.50 -5.41 -24.40
C PRO A 64 -5.56 -5.26 -23.30
N THR A 65 -6.20 -6.37 -22.98
CA THR A 65 -6.92 -6.54 -21.71
C THR A 65 -5.95 -6.82 -20.57
N VAL A 66 -6.38 -6.59 -19.33
CA VAL A 66 -5.57 -6.88 -18.13
C VAL A 66 -5.12 -8.34 -18.12
N GLN A 67 -5.99 -9.26 -18.53
CA GLN A 67 -5.67 -10.68 -18.61
C GLN A 67 -4.56 -10.99 -19.63
N GLN A 68 -4.59 -10.35 -20.80
CA GLN A 68 -3.54 -10.52 -21.82
C GLN A 68 -2.17 -10.03 -21.34
N LEU A 69 -2.12 -8.97 -20.52
CA LEU A 69 -0.86 -8.51 -19.92
C LEU A 69 -0.32 -9.50 -18.88
N VAL A 70 -1.20 -10.13 -18.09
CA VAL A 70 -0.81 -11.15 -17.11
C VAL A 70 -0.32 -12.42 -17.82
N ASP A 71 -1.09 -12.92 -18.79
CA ASP A 71 -0.76 -14.13 -19.54
C ASP A 71 0.50 -13.94 -20.38
N GLY A 72 0.67 -12.74 -20.96
CA GLY A 72 1.87 -12.32 -21.69
C GLY A 72 3.07 -11.97 -20.81
N LYS A 73 2.96 -12.09 -19.48
CA LYS A 73 4.01 -11.76 -18.49
C LYS A 73 4.53 -10.31 -18.55
N TYR A 74 3.73 -9.39 -19.08
CA TYR A 74 4.05 -7.96 -19.03
C TYR A 74 3.85 -7.40 -17.62
N ILE A 75 2.94 -8.01 -16.83
CA ILE A 75 2.68 -7.66 -15.43
C ILE A 75 2.53 -8.93 -14.59
N GLU A 76 2.95 -8.89 -13.31
CA GLU A 76 2.85 -10.02 -12.40
C GLU A 76 1.50 -10.13 -11.67
N SER A 77 0.78 -9.01 -11.55
CA SER A 77 -0.46 -8.91 -10.78
C SER A 77 -1.37 -7.83 -11.37
N ASN A 78 -2.67 -7.98 -11.20
CA ASN A 78 -3.69 -6.99 -11.56
C ASN A 78 -4.09 -6.10 -10.37
N ARG A 79 -3.36 -6.17 -9.25
CA ARG A 79 -3.69 -5.46 -8.01
C ARG A 79 -2.61 -4.46 -7.62
N CYS A 80 -3.07 -3.27 -7.26
CA CYS A 80 -2.26 -2.24 -6.66
C CYS A 80 -1.88 -2.56 -5.19
N PRO A 81 -0.80 -1.95 -4.66
CA PRO A 81 -0.39 -2.09 -3.26
C PRO A 81 -1.42 -1.63 -2.21
N ASN A 82 -2.41 -0.83 -2.61
CA ASN A 82 -3.52 -0.42 -1.75
C ASN A 82 -4.72 -1.39 -1.78
N GLY A 83 -4.61 -2.50 -2.51
CA GLY A 83 -5.62 -3.56 -2.58
C GLY A 83 -6.66 -3.39 -3.69
N LYS A 84 -6.62 -2.28 -4.44
CA LYS A 84 -7.55 -2.04 -5.56
C LYS A 84 -7.05 -2.70 -6.84
N GLU A 85 -7.99 -3.10 -7.69
CA GLU A 85 -7.69 -3.68 -9.01
C GLU A 85 -7.49 -2.59 -10.07
N ILE A 86 -6.78 -2.92 -11.14
CA ILE A 86 -6.58 -2.01 -12.28
C ILE A 86 -7.56 -2.34 -13.41
N VAL A 87 -7.98 -1.31 -14.13
CA VAL A 87 -8.85 -1.41 -15.32
C VAL A 87 -8.17 -0.68 -16.47
N ILE A 88 -8.23 -1.27 -17.66
CA ILE A 88 -7.74 -0.67 -18.90
C ILE A 88 -8.96 -0.18 -19.67
N THR A 89 -8.99 1.11 -20.00
CA THR A 89 -10.06 1.70 -20.81
C THR A 89 -9.91 1.34 -22.29
N SER A 90 -10.96 1.57 -23.08
CA SER A 90 -10.92 1.42 -24.54
C SER A 90 -9.94 2.37 -25.24
N GLU A 91 -9.42 3.37 -24.53
CA GLU A 91 -8.42 4.33 -25.01
C GLU A 91 -6.98 3.90 -24.65
N GLY A 92 -6.82 2.79 -23.92
CA GLY A 92 -5.50 2.29 -23.49
C GLY A 92 -4.96 2.92 -22.21
N ASP A 93 -5.81 3.65 -21.47
CA ASP A 93 -5.45 4.23 -20.19
C ASP A 93 -5.70 3.26 -19.04
N VAL A 94 -4.72 3.17 -18.14
CA VAL A 94 -4.75 2.31 -16.96
C VAL A 94 -5.23 3.13 -15.77
N LEU A 95 -6.39 2.77 -15.25
CA LEU A 95 -7.02 3.39 -14.10
C LEU A 95 -7.14 2.40 -12.95
N GLU A 96 -7.27 2.94 -11.75
CA GLU A 96 -7.61 2.19 -10.56
C GLU A 96 -9.14 1.99 -10.49
N SER A 97 -9.58 0.78 -10.12
CA SER A 97 -10.98 0.50 -9.81
C SER A 97 -11.43 1.28 -8.58
N GLU A 98 -12.61 1.89 -8.64
CA GLU A 98 -13.23 2.55 -7.48
C GLU A 98 -13.43 1.58 -6.32
#